data_AF-A0A8S4NHA5-F1
#
_entry.id   AF-A0A8S4NHA5-F1
#
_cell.length_a   1.000
_cell.length_b   1.000
_cell.length_c   1.000
_cell.angle_alpha   90.00
_cell.angle_beta   90.00
_cell.angle_gamma   90.00
#
_symmetry.space_group_name_H-M   'P 1'
#
loop_
_entity.id
_entity.type
_entity.pdbx_description
1 polymer ?
#
loop_
_entity_poly.entity_id
_entity_poly.type
_entity_poly.pdbx_seq_one_letter_code
_entity_poly.pdbx_strand_id
1 'polypeptide(L)'
;MGVKVILVVAMITALATKCEALTETRVESIKALISAHITAKDVDNNPGTSLLAGVVRLAYTDCIGGCDGCVNVADEKNAGLEQYIDQLDEFYDPDYTQIMSRADLWALAAIVALEDAANNCNGPSCGTPEVPTITFRFGRVDCAESPKTTTSQTIPDAHNVETDEFTVLGNANDLNLSDDEIVALMGAHTLGKARKANVGFNGAWVQKKALLNNGYYVDMIDSSLGWTQSDLNAGNNRAARWQWDQGQRMMLNTDMNLYKELDLSANDGSSACTYSSCPDASTKAKVEAYAASNTLWISEFGPAFEKMIENTDETLKDLYTTLTTTE
;
A
#
# COMPACT_ATOMS: atom_id res chain seq x y z
N MET A 1 -32.01 -55.92 29.38
CA MET A 1 -31.15 -54.76 29.69
C MET A 1 -30.33 -54.45 28.46
N GLY A 2 -30.81 -53.52 27.64
CA GLY A 2 -30.30 -53.24 26.29
C GLY A 2 -29.18 -52.20 26.29
N VAL A 3 -28.08 -52.56 25.63
CA VAL A 3 -27.20 -51.76 24.76
C VAL A 3 -27.15 -50.25 25.08
N LYS A 4 -26.14 -49.85 25.85
CA LYS A 4 -25.63 -48.47 25.94
C LYS A 4 -24.12 -48.47 25.63
N VAL A 5 -23.74 -48.77 24.38
CA VAL A 5 -22.36 -48.60 23.90
C VAL A 5 -22.35 -48.20 22.43
N ILE A 6 -23.09 -47.15 22.05
CA ILE A 6 -22.92 -46.51 20.72
C ILE A 6 -23.33 -45.04 20.86
N LEU A 7 -22.49 -44.19 21.47
CA LEU A 7 -22.61 -42.72 21.29
C LEU A 7 -21.37 -41.94 21.72
N VAL A 8 -20.16 -42.46 21.49
CA VAL A 8 -18.91 -41.70 21.74
C VAL A 8 -18.00 -41.65 20.50
N VAL A 9 -18.35 -42.34 19.40
CA VAL A 9 -17.54 -42.35 18.17
C VAL A 9 -18.01 -41.30 17.15
N ALA A 10 -19.18 -40.68 17.33
CA ALA A 10 -19.73 -39.70 16.38
C ALA A 10 -19.38 -38.22 16.69
N MET A 11 -18.64 -37.94 17.77
CA MET A 11 -18.16 -36.58 18.13
C MET A 11 -16.65 -36.39 17.97
N ILE A 12 -15.94 -37.38 17.40
CA ILE A 12 -14.51 -37.24 17.06
C ILE A 12 -14.32 -36.97 15.55
N THR A 13 -15.37 -37.13 14.74
CA THR A 13 -15.35 -36.88 13.28
C THR A 13 -15.93 -35.52 12.86
N ALA A 14 -15.92 -34.52 13.75
CA ALA A 14 -16.31 -33.14 13.42
C ALA A 14 -15.24 -32.09 13.82
N LEU A 15 -14.02 -32.54 14.13
CA LEU A 15 -12.85 -31.70 14.44
C LEU A 15 -11.74 -31.82 13.39
N ALA A 16 -12.04 -32.43 12.24
CA ALA A 16 -11.13 -32.56 11.11
C ALA A 16 -11.88 -32.22 9.82
N THR A 17 -12.27 -30.96 9.65
CA THR A 17 -12.72 -30.39 8.37
C THR A 17 -12.97 -28.91 8.58
N LYS A 18 -11.93 -28.07 8.43
CA LYS A 18 -12.02 -26.64 8.04
C LYS A 18 -10.68 -25.89 7.95
N CYS A 19 -9.60 -26.57 7.57
CA CYS A 19 -8.54 -25.88 6.83
C CYS A 19 -8.60 -26.45 5.40
N GLU A 20 -9.68 -26.12 4.67
CA GLU A 20 -9.66 -26.34 3.23
C GLU A 20 -8.44 -25.60 2.68
N ALA A 21 -7.62 -26.25 1.87
CA ALA A 21 -6.43 -25.64 1.31
C ALA A 21 -6.79 -24.35 0.53
N LEU A 22 -5.92 -23.34 0.57
CA LEU A 22 -6.08 -22.13 -0.24
C LEU A 22 -5.75 -22.45 -1.71
N THR A 23 -6.76 -22.88 -2.46
CA THR A 23 -6.63 -23.12 -3.90
C THR A 23 -6.74 -21.83 -4.70
N GLU A 24 -6.22 -21.83 -5.92
CA GLU A 24 -6.36 -20.71 -6.87
C GLU A 24 -7.83 -20.30 -7.04
N THR A 25 -8.74 -21.25 -7.30
CA THR A 25 -10.17 -20.97 -7.48
C THR A 25 -10.82 -20.36 -6.23
N ARG A 26 -10.41 -20.82 -5.04
CA ARG A 26 -10.93 -20.29 -3.79
C ARG A 26 -10.44 -18.86 -3.57
N VAL A 27 -9.15 -18.60 -3.78
CA VAL A 27 -8.60 -17.25 -3.65
C VAL A 27 -9.25 -16.30 -4.64
N GLU A 28 -9.47 -16.69 -5.90
CA GLU A 28 -10.19 -15.85 -6.87
C GLU A 28 -11.62 -15.52 -6.42
N SER A 29 -12.31 -16.48 -5.77
CA SER A 29 -13.63 -16.23 -5.19
C SER A 29 -13.56 -15.24 -4.01
N ILE A 30 -12.52 -15.33 -3.18
CA ILE A 30 -12.27 -14.40 -2.08
C ILE A 30 -11.93 -13.00 -2.61
N LYS A 31 -11.09 -12.90 -3.66
CA LYS A 31 -10.75 -11.63 -4.31
C LYS A 31 -11.99 -10.91 -4.82
N ALA A 32 -12.92 -11.62 -5.45
CA ALA A 32 -14.19 -11.03 -5.90
C ALA A 32 -15.03 -10.47 -4.74
N LEU A 33 -15.04 -11.15 -3.58
CA LEU A 33 -15.74 -10.68 -2.38
C LEU A 33 -15.04 -9.48 -1.74
N ILE A 34 -13.71 -9.49 -1.67
CA ILE A 34 -12.91 -8.35 -1.21
C ILE A 34 -13.16 -7.14 -2.12
N SER A 35 -13.10 -7.32 -3.44
CA SER A 35 -13.34 -6.26 -4.43
C SER A 35 -14.70 -5.60 -4.20
N ALA A 36 -15.76 -6.41 -4.07
CA ALA A 36 -17.09 -5.92 -3.77
C ALA A 36 -17.14 -5.10 -2.46
N HIS A 37 -16.41 -5.54 -1.43
CA HIS A 37 -16.35 -4.85 -0.13
C HIS A 37 -15.61 -3.51 -0.21
N ILE A 38 -14.42 -3.49 -0.82
CA ILE A 38 -13.53 -2.32 -0.82
C ILE A 38 -13.96 -1.24 -1.83
N THR A 39 -14.71 -1.62 -2.87
CA THR A 39 -15.25 -0.68 -3.87
C THR A 39 -16.62 -0.11 -3.49
N ALA A 40 -17.44 -0.83 -2.71
CA ALA A 40 -18.76 -0.37 -2.27
C ALA A 40 -18.70 0.66 -1.13
N LYS A 41 -17.57 0.76 -0.43
CA LYS A 41 -17.40 1.60 0.75
C LYS A 41 -16.55 2.82 0.45
N ASP A 42 -16.92 3.94 1.05
CA ASP A 42 -16.20 5.20 0.99
C ASP A 42 -15.92 5.68 2.41
N VAL A 43 -14.65 5.96 2.71
CA VAL A 43 -14.29 6.58 3.98
C VAL A 43 -14.55 8.08 3.89
N ASP A 44 -15.46 8.57 4.74
CA ASP A 44 -15.81 9.98 5.00
C ASP A 44 -16.98 10.62 4.22
N ASN A 45 -18.02 9.88 3.79
CA ASN A 45 -19.19 10.47 3.10
C ASN A 45 -18.81 11.37 1.91
N ASN A 46 -17.65 11.13 1.29
CA ASN A 46 -17.11 11.95 0.22
C ASN A 46 -17.13 11.15 -1.08
N PRO A 47 -18.21 11.22 -1.88
CA PRO A 47 -18.40 10.34 -3.03
C PRO A 47 -17.16 10.28 -3.94
N GLY A 48 -16.56 9.09 -4.04
CA GLY A 48 -15.45 8.81 -4.95
C GLY A 48 -14.10 8.55 -4.29
N THR A 49 -14.05 8.24 -2.99
CA THR A 49 -12.85 7.74 -2.30
C THR A 49 -13.06 6.31 -1.78
N SER A 50 -13.03 5.35 -2.71
CA SER A 50 -13.01 3.92 -2.38
C SER A 50 -11.89 3.58 -1.39
N LEU A 51 -11.99 2.44 -0.71
CA LEU A 51 -10.98 2.00 0.25
C LEU A 51 -9.61 1.69 -0.41
N LEU A 52 -9.56 1.62 -1.74
CA LEU A 52 -8.41 1.15 -2.54
C LEU A 52 -7.07 1.75 -2.09
N ALA A 53 -6.94 3.08 -2.09
CA ALA A 53 -5.68 3.73 -1.73
C ALA A 53 -5.28 3.47 -0.27
N GLY A 54 -6.27 3.39 0.62
CA GLY A 54 -6.03 3.15 2.04
C GLY A 54 -5.64 1.71 2.34
N VAL A 55 -6.22 0.74 1.64
CA VAL A 55 -5.86 -0.68 1.72
C VAL A 55 -4.43 -0.90 1.21
N VAL A 56 -4.04 -0.24 0.10
CA VAL A 56 -2.65 -0.26 -0.37
C VAL A 56 -1.69 0.31 0.67
N ARG A 57 -2.04 1.47 1.29
CA ARG A 57 -1.22 2.06 2.36
C ARG A 57 -1.15 1.17 3.61
N LEU A 58 -2.24 0.49 3.97
CA LEU A 58 -2.28 -0.43 5.10
C LEU A 58 -1.32 -1.60 4.88
N ALA A 59 -1.37 -2.26 3.72
CA ALA A 59 -0.44 -3.34 3.40
C ALA A 59 1.01 -2.86 3.33
N TYR A 60 1.29 -1.68 2.76
CA TYR A 60 2.62 -1.07 2.83
C TYR A 60 3.09 -0.95 4.28
N THR A 61 2.25 -0.41 5.16
CA THR A 61 2.60 -0.18 6.57
C THR A 61 2.80 -1.49 7.35
N ASP A 62 1.97 -2.49 7.10
CA ASP A 62 2.14 -3.83 7.67
C ASP A 62 3.45 -4.48 7.18
N CYS A 63 3.73 -4.38 5.90
CA CYS A 63 4.83 -5.10 5.27
C CYS A 63 6.21 -4.47 5.41
N ILE A 64 6.31 -3.15 5.58
CA ILE A 64 7.56 -2.56 6.09
C ILE A 64 7.86 -3.03 7.53
N GLY A 65 6.87 -3.56 8.24
CA GLY A 65 6.97 -4.09 9.59
C GLY A 65 7.12 -5.61 9.71
N GLY A 66 7.21 -6.35 8.59
CA GLY A 66 7.33 -7.81 8.59
C GLY A 66 6.09 -8.58 8.10
N CYS A 67 5.08 -7.86 7.58
CA CYS A 67 3.83 -8.41 7.04
C CYS A 67 3.17 -9.39 8.03
N ASP A 68 2.95 -8.94 9.26
CA ASP A 68 2.49 -9.77 10.39
C ASP A 68 1.10 -9.37 10.90
N GLY A 69 0.35 -8.59 10.11
CA GLY A 69 -1.03 -8.22 10.44
C GLY A 69 -1.10 -7.26 11.63
N CYS A 70 -0.06 -6.46 11.88
CA CYS A 70 0.03 -5.57 13.02
C CYS A 70 0.52 -4.17 12.66
N VAL A 71 -0.27 -3.16 13.05
CA VAL A 71 0.09 -1.75 12.87
C VAL A 71 0.03 -1.00 14.18
N ASN A 72 1.07 -0.22 14.47
CA ASN A 72 1.04 0.75 15.56
C ASN A 72 0.26 2.00 15.15
N VAL A 73 -1.05 1.99 15.39
CA VAL A 73 -1.96 3.11 15.06
C VAL A 73 -1.77 4.33 15.97
N ALA A 74 -1.00 4.21 17.06
CA ALA A 74 -0.63 5.33 17.92
C ALA A 74 0.57 6.11 17.38
N ASP A 75 1.32 5.55 16.42
CA ASP A 75 2.36 6.29 15.69
C ASP A 75 1.72 7.35 14.78
N GLU A 76 2.17 8.60 14.90
CA GLU A 76 1.66 9.72 14.10
C GLU A 76 1.81 9.48 12.58
N LYS A 77 2.83 8.72 12.16
CA LYS A 77 3.05 8.35 10.75
C LYS A 77 1.96 7.38 10.23
N ASN A 78 1.31 6.65 11.13
CA ASN A 78 0.23 5.70 10.84
C ASN A 78 -1.17 6.30 11.04
N ALA A 79 -1.27 7.59 11.34
CA ALA A 79 -2.53 8.26 11.55
C ALA A 79 -3.52 8.03 10.38
N GLY A 80 -4.76 7.72 10.73
CA GLY A 80 -5.84 7.43 9.79
C GLY A 80 -5.83 6.04 9.17
N LEU A 81 -4.95 5.12 9.60
CA LEU A 81 -4.99 3.72 9.16
C LEU A 81 -6.02 2.86 9.89
N GLU A 82 -6.36 3.22 11.13
CA GLU A 82 -7.29 2.44 11.97
C GLU A 82 -8.63 2.17 11.28
N GLN A 83 -9.19 3.15 10.57
CA GLN A 83 -10.43 2.95 9.82
C GLN A 83 -10.33 1.85 8.75
N TYR A 84 -9.17 1.65 8.11
CA TYR A 84 -9.01 0.61 7.09
C TYR A 84 -8.84 -0.76 7.72
N ILE A 85 -8.20 -0.83 8.88
CA ILE A 85 -8.17 -2.03 9.74
C ILE A 85 -9.61 -2.42 10.09
N ASP A 86 -10.40 -1.49 10.64
CA ASP A 86 -11.78 -1.77 11.05
C ASP A 86 -12.65 -2.22 9.86
N GLN A 87 -12.46 -1.63 8.66
CA GLN A 87 -13.18 -2.04 7.46
C GLN A 87 -12.80 -3.45 6.99
N LEU A 88 -11.51 -3.82 7.03
CA LEU A 88 -11.08 -5.16 6.65
C LEU A 88 -11.41 -6.20 7.73
N ASP A 89 -11.42 -5.82 9.01
CA ASP A 89 -11.85 -6.69 10.10
C ASP A 89 -13.34 -7.02 10.00
N GLU A 90 -14.20 -6.09 9.56
CA GLU A 90 -15.61 -6.38 9.27
C GLU A 90 -15.78 -7.45 8.17
N PHE A 91 -14.83 -7.53 7.23
CA PHE A 91 -14.80 -8.58 6.22
C PHE A 91 -14.20 -9.88 6.77
N TYR A 92 -13.13 -9.77 7.56
CA TYR A 92 -12.35 -10.90 8.10
C TYR A 92 -13.12 -11.70 9.15
N ASP A 93 -13.72 -11.00 10.13
CA ASP A 93 -14.42 -11.59 11.27
C ASP A 93 -15.92 -11.72 10.95
N PRO A 94 -16.51 -12.93 10.94
CA PRO A 94 -16.00 -14.20 11.47
C PRO A 94 -15.49 -15.19 10.39
N ASP A 95 -15.65 -14.88 9.11
CA ASP A 95 -15.68 -15.88 8.05
C ASP A 95 -14.30 -16.37 7.59
N TYR A 96 -13.25 -15.56 7.78
CA TYR A 96 -11.91 -15.82 7.24
C TYR A 96 -10.85 -16.16 8.29
N THR A 97 -11.18 -16.04 9.58
CA THR A 97 -10.27 -16.36 10.71
C THR A 97 -9.75 -17.80 10.72
N GLN A 98 -10.48 -18.75 10.11
CA GLN A 98 -10.08 -20.15 9.98
C GLN A 98 -9.52 -20.49 8.58
N ILE A 99 -9.41 -19.49 7.70
CA ILE A 99 -9.04 -19.65 6.29
C ILE A 99 -7.63 -19.13 6.04
N MET A 100 -7.32 -17.94 6.57
CA MET A 100 -6.02 -17.28 6.42
C MET A 100 -5.76 -16.37 7.62
N SER A 101 -4.49 -16.01 7.83
CA SER A 101 -4.14 -14.97 8.79
C SER A 101 -4.68 -13.61 8.34
N ARG A 102 -4.80 -12.66 9.27
CA ARG A 102 -5.14 -11.28 8.95
C ARG A 102 -4.07 -10.66 8.03
N ALA A 103 -2.80 -10.97 8.28
CA ALA A 103 -1.67 -10.58 7.43
C ALA A 103 -1.85 -11.05 5.97
N ASP A 104 -2.21 -12.32 5.76
CA ASP A 104 -2.51 -12.84 4.43
C ASP A 104 -3.73 -12.13 3.80
N LEU A 105 -4.77 -11.83 4.58
CA LEU A 105 -5.93 -11.08 4.09
C LEU A 105 -5.53 -9.66 3.64
N TRP A 106 -4.72 -8.94 4.42
CA TRP A 106 -4.30 -7.58 4.08
C TRP A 106 -3.44 -7.54 2.82
N ALA A 107 -2.50 -8.48 2.68
CA ALA A 107 -1.71 -8.62 1.45
C ALA A 107 -2.61 -8.93 0.24
N LEU A 108 -3.55 -9.87 0.37
CA LEU A 108 -4.51 -10.20 -0.68
C LEU A 108 -5.39 -8.98 -1.04
N ALA A 109 -5.88 -8.26 -0.03
CA ALA A 109 -6.73 -7.09 -0.25
C ALA A 109 -6.01 -5.94 -0.95
N ALA A 110 -4.71 -5.77 -0.72
CA ALA A 110 -3.91 -4.79 -1.45
C ALA A 110 -3.71 -5.17 -2.91
N ILE A 111 -3.51 -6.46 -3.22
CA ILE A 111 -3.49 -6.95 -4.62
C ILE A 111 -4.82 -6.60 -5.30
N VAL A 112 -5.95 -6.96 -4.67
CA VAL A 112 -7.28 -6.62 -5.21
C VAL A 112 -7.46 -5.12 -5.38
N ALA A 113 -7.00 -4.32 -4.41
CA ALA A 113 -7.11 -2.86 -4.48
C ALA A 113 -6.34 -2.27 -5.69
N LEU A 114 -5.16 -2.81 -5.99
CA LEU A 114 -4.36 -2.41 -7.16
C LEU A 114 -5.00 -2.88 -8.47
N GLU A 115 -5.52 -4.09 -8.52
CA GLU A 115 -6.26 -4.63 -9.66
C GLU A 115 -7.50 -3.77 -9.98
N ASP A 116 -8.33 -3.48 -8.98
CA ASP A 116 -9.50 -2.63 -9.13
C ASP A 116 -9.10 -1.20 -9.53
N ALA A 117 -8.05 -0.64 -8.91
CA ALA A 117 -7.55 0.69 -9.25
C ALA A 117 -7.04 0.77 -10.70
N ALA A 118 -6.38 -0.26 -11.23
CA ALA A 118 -5.96 -0.30 -12.64
C ALA A 118 -7.18 -0.37 -13.59
N ASN A 119 -8.26 -1.02 -13.16
CA ASN A 119 -9.50 -1.16 -13.93
C ASN A 119 -10.46 0.03 -13.81
N ASN A 120 -10.19 1.01 -12.93
CA ASN A 120 -11.09 2.15 -12.67
C ASN A 120 -11.18 3.19 -13.80
N CYS A 121 -10.56 2.96 -14.96
CA CYS A 121 -10.72 3.85 -16.10
C CYS A 121 -12.08 3.63 -16.78
N ASN A 122 -12.95 4.64 -16.71
CA ASN A 122 -14.24 4.64 -17.38
C ASN A 122 -14.26 5.61 -18.56
N GLY A 123 -14.70 5.14 -19.73
CA GLY A 123 -15.00 5.97 -20.90
C GLY A 123 -14.21 5.63 -22.18
N PRO A 124 -14.51 6.30 -23.30
CA PRO A 124 -13.98 5.95 -24.62
C PRO A 124 -12.46 6.16 -24.78
N SER A 125 -11.87 6.96 -23.89
CA SER A 125 -10.43 7.23 -23.85
C SER A 125 -9.64 6.20 -23.05
N CYS A 126 -10.31 5.25 -22.41
CA CYS A 126 -9.67 4.18 -21.66
C CYS A 126 -9.22 3.09 -22.63
N GLY A 127 -7.91 2.82 -22.64
CA GLY A 127 -7.35 1.65 -23.32
C GLY A 127 -7.60 0.37 -22.51
N THR A 128 -7.01 -0.74 -22.95
CA THR A 128 -6.93 -1.95 -22.14
C THR A 128 -6.23 -1.63 -20.81
N PRO A 129 -6.83 -1.94 -19.65
CA PRO A 129 -6.18 -1.76 -18.37
C PRO A 129 -4.83 -2.49 -18.32
N GLU A 130 -3.80 -1.78 -17.90
CA GLU A 130 -2.50 -2.36 -17.61
C GLU A 130 -2.45 -2.67 -16.12
N VAL A 131 -2.72 -3.94 -15.80
CA VAL A 131 -2.80 -4.44 -14.43
C VAL A 131 -1.43 -5.00 -14.02
N PRO A 132 -0.87 -4.63 -12.85
CA PRO A 132 0.38 -5.20 -12.38
C PRO A 132 0.20 -6.69 -12.09
N THR A 133 1.13 -7.51 -12.58
CA THR A 133 1.19 -8.92 -12.20
C THR A 133 1.82 -9.03 -10.83
N ILE A 134 1.04 -9.46 -9.83
CA ILE A 134 1.49 -9.71 -8.46
C ILE A 134 1.03 -11.12 -8.06
N THR A 135 1.96 -11.98 -7.70
CA THR A 135 1.67 -13.34 -7.25
C THR A 135 1.29 -13.31 -5.78
N PHE A 136 0.09 -13.79 -5.45
CA PHE A 136 -0.28 -13.98 -4.06
C PHE A 136 0.30 -15.30 -3.53
N ARG A 137 1.16 -15.21 -2.52
CA ARG A 137 1.58 -16.32 -1.68
C ARG A 137 1.04 -16.16 -0.27
N PHE A 138 0.66 -17.27 0.35
CA PHE A 138 0.05 -17.30 1.69
C PHE A 138 0.99 -17.94 2.71
N GLY A 139 0.67 -17.80 3.99
CA GLY A 139 1.41 -18.40 5.10
C GLY A 139 2.02 -17.39 6.07
N ARG A 140 1.67 -16.10 5.96
CA ARG A 140 2.03 -15.11 6.97
C ARG A 140 1.41 -15.49 8.31
N VAL A 141 2.10 -15.19 9.40
CA VAL A 141 1.61 -15.44 10.76
C VAL A 141 1.26 -14.10 11.39
N ASP A 142 0.06 -14.01 11.96
CA ASP A 142 -0.35 -12.82 12.69
C ASP A 142 0.53 -12.64 13.94
N CYS A 143 0.95 -11.40 14.19
CA CYS A 143 1.62 -11.03 15.43
C CYS A 143 0.68 -11.25 16.63
N ALA A 144 1.25 -11.43 17.83
CA ALA A 144 0.48 -11.83 19.01
C ALA A 144 -0.62 -10.83 19.39
N GLU A 145 -0.43 -9.54 19.09
CA GLU A 145 -1.35 -8.45 19.38
C GLU A 145 -2.25 -8.04 18.21
N SER A 146 -2.24 -8.80 17.11
CA SER A 146 -2.99 -8.47 15.88
C SER A 146 -4.46 -8.12 16.17
N PRO A 147 -4.97 -6.99 15.65
CA PRO A 147 -4.43 -6.20 14.53
C PRO A 147 -3.49 -5.02 14.91
N LYS A 148 -3.26 -4.77 16.20
CA LYS A 148 -2.64 -3.51 16.67
C LYS A 148 -1.50 -3.79 17.62
N THR A 149 -0.34 -3.19 17.35
CA THR A 149 0.86 -3.30 18.21
C THR A 149 1.23 -1.95 18.80
N THR A 150 2.04 -1.94 19.86
CA THR A 150 2.70 -0.74 20.37
C THR A 150 4.14 -0.58 19.87
N THR A 151 4.65 -1.58 19.14
CA THR A 151 6.00 -1.56 18.58
C THR A 151 6.09 -0.52 17.46
N SER A 152 7.02 0.42 17.57
CA SER A 152 7.30 1.35 16.49
C SER A 152 8.11 0.69 15.39
N GLN A 153 7.76 0.99 14.14
CA GLN A 153 8.48 0.56 12.95
C GLN A 153 9.29 1.73 12.39
N THR A 154 10.39 1.44 11.69
CA THR A 154 11.11 2.47 10.95
C THR A 154 10.35 2.78 9.67
N ILE A 155 9.72 3.94 9.61
CA ILE A 155 8.93 4.42 8.47
C ILE A 155 9.65 5.63 7.86
N PRO A 156 9.73 5.76 6.52
CA PRO A 156 10.35 6.93 5.89
C PRO A 156 9.74 8.24 6.42
N ASP A 157 10.57 9.27 6.56
CA ASP A 157 10.08 10.60 6.91
C ASP A 157 9.76 11.39 5.65
N ALA A 158 8.50 11.80 5.50
CA ALA A 158 8.05 12.61 4.37
C ALA A 158 8.53 14.08 4.41
N HIS A 159 9.11 14.53 5.53
CA HIS A 159 9.54 15.93 5.72
C HIS A 159 10.99 16.18 5.31
N ASN A 160 11.88 15.23 5.58
CA ASN A 160 13.31 15.34 5.33
C ASN A 160 13.82 14.14 4.54
N VAL A 161 15.09 14.20 4.12
CA VAL A 161 15.76 13.12 3.38
C VAL A 161 16.73 12.31 4.26
N GLU A 162 16.77 12.55 5.58
CA GLU A 162 17.74 11.87 6.46
C GLU A 162 17.34 10.42 6.76
N THR A 163 16.03 10.14 6.81
CA THR A 163 15.47 8.77 6.80
C THR A 163 14.57 8.62 5.59
N ASP A 164 15.18 8.74 4.41
CA ASP A 164 14.48 8.64 3.14
C ASP A 164 14.02 7.22 2.82
N GLU A 165 13.16 7.11 1.83
CA GLU A 165 12.62 5.87 1.29
C GLU A 165 13.73 4.91 0.85
N PHE A 166 14.85 5.40 0.32
CA PHE A 166 15.99 4.58 -0.11
C PHE A 166 16.67 3.88 1.06
N THR A 167 16.86 4.59 2.16
CA THR A 167 17.46 4.03 3.38
C THR A 167 16.53 2.99 4.00
N VAL A 168 15.26 3.34 4.16
CA VAL A 168 14.30 2.50 4.89
C VAL A 168 13.90 1.26 4.10
N LEU A 169 13.52 1.44 2.82
CA LEU A 169 13.06 0.35 1.96
C LEU A 169 14.22 -0.44 1.35
N GLY A 170 15.40 0.16 1.24
CA GLY A 170 16.59 -0.52 0.74
C GLY A 170 17.29 -1.36 1.78
N ASN A 171 17.41 -0.91 3.03
CA ASN A 171 18.32 -1.55 3.99
C ASN A 171 17.76 -1.73 5.42
N ALA A 172 16.84 -0.89 5.89
CA ALA A 172 16.50 -0.85 7.31
C ALA A 172 15.46 -1.88 7.76
N ASN A 173 14.57 -2.30 6.86
CA ASN A 173 13.42 -3.17 7.16
C ASN A 173 13.51 -4.54 6.47
N ASP A 174 14.72 -5.00 6.13
CA ASP A 174 15.00 -6.28 5.46
C ASP A 174 14.33 -6.49 4.07
N LEU A 175 13.67 -5.45 3.56
CA LEU A 175 13.06 -5.40 2.23
C LEU A 175 14.07 -5.54 1.08
N ASN A 176 15.29 -5.04 1.27
CA ASN A 176 16.39 -5.15 0.30
C ASN A 176 16.01 -4.68 -1.12
N LEU A 177 15.21 -3.60 -1.23
CA LEU A 177 14.83 -3.04 -2.52
C LEU A 177 15.98 -2.22 -3.13
N SER A 178 16.18 -2.38 -4.43
CA SER A 178 17.02 -1.49 -5.23
C SER A 178 16.37 -0.13 -5.44
N ASP A 179 17.17 0.88 -5.76
CA ASP A 179 16.67 2.23 -6.05
C ASP A 179 15.57 2.22 -7.13
N ASP A 180 15.71 1.38 -8.17
CA ASP A 180 14.70 1.24 -9.24
C ASP A 180 13.38 0.64 -8.74
N GLU A 181 13.44 -0.36 -7.84
CA GLU A 181 12.25 -0.95 -7.18
C GLU A 181 11.57 0.08 -6.27
N ILE A 182 12.35 0.89 -5.55
CA ILE A 182 11.84 1.95 -4.67
C ILE A 182 11.16 3.04 -5.49
N VAL A 183 11.79 3.52 -6.57
CA VAL A 183 11.17 4.47 -7.50
C VAL A 183 9.88 3.88 -8.06
N ALA A 184 9.85 2.59 -8.42
CA ALA A 184 8.64 1.93 -8.91
C ALA A 184 7.51 1.97 -7.88
N LEU A 185 7.79 1.57 -6.63
CA LEU A 185 6.84 1.54 -5.53
C LEU A 185 6.26 2.91 -5.19
N MET A 186 7.09 3.96 -5.20
CA MET A 186 6.65 5.33 -4.94
C MET A 186 5.54 5.78 -5.91
N GLY A 187 5.45 5.18 -7.11
CA GLY A 187 4.34 5.38 -8.04
C GLY A 187 2.95 5.05 -7.48
N ALA A 188 2.84 4.28 -6.40
CA ALA A 188 1.58 4.05 -5.69
C ALA A 188 0.92 5.35 -5.20
N HIS A 189 1.69 6.43 -5.01
CA HIS A 189 1.17 7.77 -4.70
C HIS A 189 0.26 8.35 -5.80
N THR A 190 0.18 7.74 -6.99
CA THR A 190 -0.89 8.02 -7.95
C THR A 190 -2.30 7.77 -7.35
N LEU A 191 -2.40 6.98 -6.29
CA LEU A 191 -3.65 6.68 -5.59
C LEU A 191 -3.87 7.56 -4.35
N GLY A 192 -5.10 8.03 -4.17
CA GLY A 192 -5.54 8.69 -2.95
C GLY A 192 -5.07 10.14 -2.79
N LYS A 193 -4.89 10.55 -1.53
CA LYS A 193 -4.49 11.91 -1.16
C LYS A 193 -3.91 11.95 0.25
N ALA A 194 -2.98 12.86 0.48
CA ALA A 194 -2.59 13.25 1.82
C ALA A 194 -3.71 14.06 2.50
N ARG A 195 -3.86 13.86 3.82
CA ARG A 195 -4.84 14.55 4.66
C ARG A 195 -4.12 15.25 5.81
N LYS A 196 -4.34 16.56 5.92
CA LYS A 196 -3.64 17.40 6.91
C LYS A 196 -3.87 16.92 8.34
N ALA A 197 -5.09 16.45 8.62
CA ALA A 197 -5.48 15.93 9.92
C ALA A 197 -4.77 14.62 10.31
N ASN A 198 -4.25 13.87 9.34
CA ASN A 198 -3.58 12.60 9.57
C ASN A 198 -2.06 12.83 9.65
N VAL A 199 -1.46 13.31 8.57
CA VAL A 199 0.02 13.31 8.40
C VAL A 199 0.60 14.71 8.20
N GLY A 200 -0.18 15.77 8.39
CA GLY A 200 0.29 17.16 8.25
C GLY A 200 0.39 17.70 6.82
N PHE A 201 0.32 16.83 5.81
CA PHE A 201 0.31 17.15 4.37
C PHE A 201 -1.10 17.17 3.78
N ASN A 202 -1.31 17.87 2.67
CA ASN A 202 -2.65 18.04 2.10
C ASN A 202 -2.67 18.08 0.58
N GLY A 203 -3.52 17.23 -0.03
CA GLY A 203 -3.73 17.23 -1.47
C GLY A 203 -3.54 15.86 -2.09
N ALA A 204 -3.95 15.69 -3.33
CA ALA A 204 -3.68 14.49 -4.11
C ALA A 204 -2.40 14.71 -4.93
N TRP A 205 -1.65 13.64 -5.20
CA TRP A 205 -0.50 13.72 -6.10
C TRP A 205 -0.91 13.99 -7.54
N VAL A 206 -2.01 13.35 -7.96
CA VAL A 206 -2.57 13.45 -9.31
C VAL A 206 -4.05 13.76 -9.26
N GLN A 207 -4.60 14.26 -10.36
CA GLN A 207 -6.04 14.53 -10.45
C GLN A 207 -6.87 13.23 -10.48
N LYS A 208 -6.40 12.21 -11.22
CA LYS A 208 -7.07 10.90 -11.38
C LYS A 208 -6.71 9.92 -10.27
N LYS A 209 -6.86 10.35 -9.01
CA LYS A 209 -6.39 9.65 -7.81
C LYS A 209 -7.04 8.31 -7.44
N ALA A 210 -7.87 7.74 -8.31
CA ALA A 210 -8.48 6.42 -8.13
C ALA A 210 -8.06 5.43 -9.24
N LEU A 211 -7.19 5.86 -10.15
CA LEU A 211 -6.68 5.08 -11.26
C LEU A 211 -5.21 4.77 -11.03
N LEU A 212 -4.85 3.49 -11.01
CA LEU A 212 -3.45 3.08 -10.97
C LEU A 212 -2.83 3.30 -12.36
N ASN A 213 -2.10 4.41 -12.51
CA ASN A 213 -1.33 4.72 -13.71
C ASN A 213 -0.11 5.59 -13.39
N ASN A 214 0.75 5.79 -14.39
CA ASN A 214 1.98 6.58 -14.29
C ASN A 214 1.78 8.10 -14.17
N GLY A 215 0.56 8.56 -13.89
CA GLY A 215 0.23 9.99 -13.76
C GLY A 215 1.08 10.70 -12.72
N TYR A 216 1.50 9.99 -11.67
CA TYR A 216 2.41 10.48 -10.63
C TYR A 216 3.73 10.99 -11.24
N TYR A 217 4.37 10.20 -12.10
CA TYR A 217 5.61 10.60 -12.77
C TYR A 217 5.37 11.65 -13.85
N VAL A 218 4.26 11.54 -14.60
CA VAL A 218 3.90 12.52 -15.65
C VAL A 218 3.75 13.91 -15.06
N ASP A 219 2.97 14.05 -13.97
CA ASP A 219 2.77 15.34 -13.31
C ASP A 219 4.08 15.81 -12.62
N MET A 220 4.88 14.90 -12.04
CA MET A 220 6.15 15.24 -11.40
C MET A 220 7.13 15.93 -12.36
N ILE A 221 7.31 15.40 -13.58
CA ILE A 221 8.29 15.95 -14.52
C ILE A 221 7.80 17.17 -15.30
N ASP A 222 6.49 17.47 -15.27
CA ASP A 222 5.91 18.57 -16.03
C ASP A 222 6.26 19.93 -15.43
N SER A 223 7.38 20.48 -15.92
CA SER A 223 7.85 21.83 -15.56
C SER A 223 6.82 22.95 -15.83
N SER A 224 5.85 22.74 -16.72
CA SER A 224 4.83 23.75 -17.05
C SER A 224 3.79 23.93 -15.95
N LEU A 225 3.69 22.95 -15.04
CA LEU A 225 2.84 23.06 -13.85
C LEU A 225 3.35 24.17 -12.92
N GLY A 226 4.67 24.42 -12.88
CA GLY A 226 5.24 25.50 -12.06
C GLY A 226 5.25 25.16 -10.57
N TRP A 227 5.82 23.99 -10.22
CA TRP A 227 5.96 23.52 -8.84
C TRP A 227 6.62 24.56 -7.91
N THR A 228 5.98 24.84 -6.77
CA THR A 228 6.51 25.71 -5.73
C THR A 228 6.39 25.06 -4.37
N GLN A 229 7.41 25.18 -3.53
CA GLN A 229 7.33 24.69 -2.16
C GLN A 229 6.54 25.68 -1.28
N SER A 230 5.59 25.18 -0.49
CA SER A 230 4.79 25.99 0.45
C SER A 230 4.73 25.35 1.83
N ASP A 231 4.76 26.17 2.88
CA ASP A 231 4.55 25.73 4.25
C ASP A 231 3.04 25.71 4.57
N LEU A 232 2.48 24.53 4.76
CA LEU A 232 1.07 24.38 5.13
C LEU A 232 0.75 24.95 6.52
N ASN A 233 1.75 25.20 7.36
CA ASN A 233 1.61 25.76 8.69
C ASN A 233 2.00 27.24 8.77
N ALA A 234 2.19 27.90 7.62
CA ALA A 234 2.52 29.32 7.58
C ALA A 234 1.56 30.15 8.45
N GLY A 235 2.11 30.85 9.44
CA GLY A 235 1.37 31.77 10.31
C GLY A 235 0.58 31.14 11.46
N ASN A 236 0.74 29.84 11.76
CA ASN A 236 -0.06 29.16 12.79
C ASN A 236 0.71 28.68 14.05
N ASN A 237 1.95 29.15 14.26
CA ASN A 237 2.84 28.78 15.39
C ASN A 237 3.06 27.27 15.57
N ARG A 238 2.86 26.46 14.51
CA ARG A 238 3.22 25.04 14.49
C ARG A 238 4.53 24.84 13.72
N ALA A 239 5.15 23.68 13.88
CA ALA A 239 6.30 23.29 13.07
C ALA A 239 5.94 23.36 11.57
N ALA A 240 6.87 23.85 10.76
CA ALA A 240 6.65 23.97 9.32
C ALA A 240 6.36 22.59 8.71
N ARG A 241 5.52 22.58 7.68
CA ARG A 241 5.16 21.39 6.91
C ARG A 241 5.25 21.77 5.44
N TRP A 242 6.48 21.76 4.93
CA TRP A 242 6.79 22.10 3.55
C TRP A 242 6.39 20.97 2.61
N GLN A 243 5.62 21.28 1.57
CA GLN A 243 5.35 20.39 0.45
C GLN A 243 5.47 21.15 -0.87
N TRP A 244 5.65 20.43 -1.97
CA TRP A 244 5.65 20.99 -3.31
C TRP A 244 4.21 21.06 -3.81
N ASP A 245 3.71 22.26 -4.04
CA ASP A 245 2.33 22.54 -4.39
C ASP A 245 2.21 23.01 -5.83
N GLN A 246 1.15 22.51 -6.49
CA GLN A 246 0.68 23.06 -7.75
C GLN A 246 -0.83 22.91 -7.90
N GLY A 247 -1.57 23.99 -7.61
CA GLY A 247 -3.02 24.04 -7.82
C GLY A 247 -3.79 22.94 -7.08
N GLN A 248 -4.15 21.87 -7.80
CA GLN A 248 -4.87 20.71 -7.25
C GLN A 248 -3.98 19.49 -7.00
N ARG A 249 -2.65 19.66 -7.08
CA ARG A 249 -1.64 18.63 -6.95
C ARG A 249 -0.65 18.98 -5.85
N MET A 250 -0.05 17.95 -5.26
CA MET A 250 1.06 18.08 -4.33
C MET A 250 2.10 16.99 -4.56
N MET A 251 3.33 17.23 -4.11
CA MET A 251 4.37 16.22 -3.94
C MET A 251 5.00 16.47 -2.57
N LEU A 252 5.32 15.39 -1.85
CA LEU A 252 6.17 15.45 -0.67
C LEU A 252 7.60 15.82 -1.07
N ASN A 253 8.43 16.14 -0.08
CA ASN A 253 9.85 16.37 -0.33
C ASN A 253 10.51 15.09 -0.87
N THR A 254 10.19 13.93 -0.28
CA THR A 254 10.65 12.61 -0.75
C THR A 254 10.26 12.33 -2.19
N ASP A 255 9.00 12.59 -2.56
CA ASP A 255 8.53 12.41 -3.93
C ASP A 255 9.32 13.25 -4.93
N MET A 256 9.49 14.55 -4.64
CA MET A 256 10.22 15.45 -5.53
C MET A 256 11.73 15.12 -5.57
N ASN A 257 12.26 14.52 -4.50
CA ASN A 257 13.65 14.06 -4.43
C ASN A 257 13.97 12.95 -5.44
N LEU A 258 12.95 12.22 -5.94
CA LEU A 258 13.12 11.24 -7.02
C LEU A 258 13.52 11.89 -8.37
N TYR A 259 13.18 13.16 -8.58
CA TYR A 259 13.45 13.88 -9.82
C TYR A 259 14.52 14.96 -9.66
N LYS A 260 14.58 15.60 -8.50
CA LYS A 260 15.46 16.72 -8.18
C LYS A 260 16.20 16.47 -6.88
N GLU A 261 17.52 16.59 -6.89
CA GLU A 261 18.31 16.49 -5.66
C GLU A 261 18.03 17.72 -4.79
N LEU A 262 17.19 17.54 -3.76
CA LEU A 262 16.73 18.64 -2.93
C LEU A 262 17.77 19.02 -1.87
N ASP A 263 18.08 20.31 -1.80
CA ASP A 263 18.87 20.88 -0.70
C ASP A 263 17.93 21.30 0.44
N LEU A 264 17.55 20.32 1.28
CA LEU A 264 16.59 20.51 2.37
C LEU A 264 17.26 21.00 3.66
N SER A 265 16.67 22.02 4.26
CA SER A 265 16.98 22.46 5.62
C SER A 265 16.63 21.35 6.62
N ALA A 266 17.63 20.87 7.35
CA ALA A 266 17.44 19.88 8.42
C ALA A 266 16.53 20.36 9.57
N ASN A 267 16.31 21.67 9.70
CA ASN A 267 15.50 22.24 10.77
C ASN A 267 13.99 22.11 10.50
N ASP A 268 13.58 22.25 9.25
CA ASP A 268 12.17 22.44 8.91
C ASP A 268 11.73 21.80 7.59
N GLY A 269 12.65 21.33 6.74
CA GLY A 269 12.36 20.71 5.46
C GLY A 269 12.17 21.70 4.30
N SER A 270 12.50 22.99 4.48
CA SER A 270 12.47 23.96 3.37
C SER A 270 13.58 23.66 2.37
N SER A 271 13.31 23.76 1.07
CA SER A 271 14.30 23.59 0.00
C SER A 271 15.01 24.92 -0.32
N ALA A 272 16.34 24.90 -0.36
CA ALA A 272 17.15 26.06 -0.75
C ALA A 272 17.15 26.31 -2.27
N CYS A 273 16.72 25.33 -3.04
CA CYS A 273 16.56 25.40 -4.49
C CYS A 273 15.10 25.21 -4.90
N THR A 274 14.77 25.68 -6.11
CA THR A 274 13.44 25.51 -6.72
C THR A 274 13.44 24.32 -7.68
N TYR A 275 12.26 23.88 -8.13
CA TYR A 275 12.12 22.83 -9.13
C TYR A 275 13.03 23.03 -10.36
N SER A 276 13.20 24.28 -10.81
CA SER A 276 14.05 24.61 -11.97
C SER A 276 15.53 24.76 -11.65
N SER A 277 15.91 24.95 -10.38
CA SER A 277 17.29 25.26 -9.98
C SER A 277 17.97 24.15 -9.19
N CYS A 278 17.22 23.19 -8.64
CA CYS A 278 17.81 22.01 -8.01
C CYS A 278 18.50 21.13 -9.08
N PRO A 279 19.65 20.51 -8.74
CA PRO A 279 20.27 19.50 -9.58
C PRO A 279 19.32 18.34 -9.88
N ASP A 280 19.64 17.59 -10.92
CA ASP A 280 18.90 16.39 -11.29
C ASP A 280 19.27 15.25 -10.32
N ALA A 281 18.26 14.55 -9.79
CA ALA A 281 18.49 13.38 -8.94
C ALA A 281 19.07 12.20 -9.74
N SER A 282 19.78 11.30 -9.06
CA SER A 282 20.31 10.07 -9.67
C SER A 282 19.23 9.20 -10.34
N THR A 283 18.02 9.22 -9.78
CA THR A 283 16.84 8.47 -10.24
C THR A 283 16.05 9.15 -11.36
N LYS A 284 16.43 10.37 -11.78
CA LYS A 284 15.71 11.15 -12.80
C LYS A 284 15.42 10.37 -14.07
N ALA A 285 16.41 9.65 -14.60
CA ALA A 285 16.25 8.91 -15.86
C ALA A 285 15.18 7.82 -15.73
N LYS A 286 15.07 7.18 -14.56
CA LYS A 286 14.05 6.16 -14.28
C LYS A 286 12.66 6.80 -14.18
N VAL A 287 12.56 7.93 -13.48
CA VAL A 287 11.32 8.72 -13.39
C VAL A 287 10.83 9.13 -14.78
N GLU A 288 11.72 9.62 -15.65
CA GLU A 288 11.37 10.00 -17.03
C GLU A 288 10.93 8.80 -17.88
N ALA A 289 11.56 7.64 -17.69
CA ALA A 289 11.16 6.41 -18.36
C ALA A 289 9.75 5.97 -17.94
N TYR A 290 9.43 6.02 -16.64
CA TYR A 290 8.08 5.73 -16.14
C TYR A 290 7.05 6.74 -16.59
N ALA A 291 7.38 8.04 -16.61
CA ALA A 291 6.50 9.07 -17.16
C ALA A 291 6.18 8.83 -18.65
N ALA A 292 7.15 8.34 -19.42
CA ALA A 292 6.98 8.06 -20.85
C ALA A 292 6.21 6.76 -21.15
N SER A 293 6.15 5.80 -20.22
CA SER A 293 5.52 4.50 -20.46
C SER A 293 4.84 3.93 -19.21
N ASN A 294 3.51 3.93 -19.20
CA ASN A 294 2.72 3.24 -18.18
C ASN A 294 3.04 1.74 -18.17
N THR A 295 3.21 1.14 -19.35
CA THR A 295 3.48 -0.30 -19.48
C THR A 295 4.78 -0.67 -18.79
N LEU A 296 5.84 0.13 -18.98
CA LEU A 296 7.12 -0.07 -18.31
C LEU A 296 6.96 0.02 -16.80
N TRP A 297 6.35 1.10 -16.31
CA TRP A 297 6.15 1.28 -14.88
C TRP A 297 5.34 0.14 -14.26
N ILE A 298 4.19 -0.23 -14.83
CA ILE A 298 3.36 -1.34 -14.32
C ILE A 298 4.13 -2.67 -14.30
N SER A 299 4.95 -2.93 -15.32
CA SER A 299 5.74 -4.17 -15.41
C SER A 299 6.83 -4.29 -14.35
N GLU A 300 7.29 -3.16 -13.80
CA GLU A 300 8.31 -3.13 -12.74
C GLU A 300 7.69 -2.90 -11.35
N PHE A 301 6.57 -2.18 -11.27
CA PHE A 301 5.81 -1.96 -10.05
C PHE A 301 5.27 -3.27 -9.47
N GLY A 302 4.71 -4.16 -10.31
CA GLY A 302 4.18 -5.44 -9.86
C GLY A 302 5.21 -6.27 -9.08
N PRO A 303 6.37 -6.60 -9.65
CA PRO A 303 7.44 -7.30 -8.96
C PRO A 303 7.97 -6.60 -7.71
N ALA A 304 8.11 -5.26 -7.74
CA ALA A 304 8.55 -4.51 -6.56
C ALA A 304 7.52 -4.56 -5.42
N PHE A 305 6.23 -4.50 -5.75
CA PHE A 305 5.13 -4.65 -4.78
C PHE A 305 5.02 -6.08 -4.27
N GLU A 306 5.18 -7.09 -5.13
CA GLU A 306 5.27 -8.51 -4.73
C GLU A 306 6.37 -8.69 -3.68
N LYS A 307 7.60 -8.25 -3.99
CA LYS A 307 8.73 -8.33 -3.06
C LYS A 307 8.47 -7.63 -1.73
N MET A 308 7.80 -6.48 -1.74
CA MET A 308 7.41 -5.78 -0.52
C MET A 308 6.42 -6.57 0.32
N ILE A 309 5.35 -7.12 -0.29
CA ILE A 309 4.35 -7.87 0.45
C ILE A 309 4.84 -9.25 0.90
N GLU A 310 6.00 -9.70 0.42
CA GLU A 310 6.66 -10.93 0.86
C GLU A 310 7.70 -10.71 1.96
N ASN A 311 7.81 -9.49 2.49
CA ASN A 311 8.73 -9.17 3.58
C ASN A 311 8.27 -9.75 4.91
N THR A 312 8.58 -11.03 5.15
CA THR A 312 8.24 -11.75 6.37
C THR A 312 9.31 -12.79 6.69
N ASP A 313 9.46 -13.14 7.98
CA ASP A 313 10.34 -14.23 8.42
C ASP A 313 9.78 -15.62 8.03
N GLU A 314 8.53 -15.68 7.60
CA GLU A 314 7.82 -16.91 7.27
C GLU A 314 8.15 -17.43 5.87
N THR A 315 8.13 -18.76 5.71
CA THR A 315 8.21 -19.35 4.37
C THR A 315 6.84 -19.35 3.72
N LEU A 316 6.62 -18.41 2.81
CA LEU A 316 5.39 -18.30 2.03
C LEU A 316 5.21 -19.44 1.02
N LYS A 317 3.96 -19.75 0.71
CA LYS A 317 3.56 -20.89 -0.13
C LYS A 317 2.71 -20.42 -1.31
N ASP A 318 2.96 -21.04 -2.47
CA ASP A 318 2.07 -20.90 -3.63
C ASP A 318 0.70 -21.53 -3.35
N LEU A 319 -0.33 -21.03 -4.03
CA LEU A 319 -1.67 -21.58 -3.97
C LEU A 319 -1.73 -23.00 -4.52
N TYR A 320 -2.65 -23.79 -3.98
CA TYR A 320 -2.87 -25.15 -4.46
C TYR A 320 -3.63 -25.13 -5.79
N THR A 321 -3.13 -25.85 -6.80
CA THR A 321 -3.80 -25.96 -8.11
C THR A 321 -5.06 -26.81 -8.05
N THR A 322 -5.12 -27.80 -7.15
CA THR A 322 -6.31 -28.63 -6.88
C THR A 322 -6.35 -29.08 -5.41
N LEU A 323 -7.55 -29.33 -4.87
CA LEU A 323 -7.70 -30.03 -3.58
C LEU A 323 -7.27 -31.48 -3.77
N THR A 324 -6.04 -31.83 -3.37
CA THR A 324 -5.67 -33.23 -3.23
C THR A 324 -6.43 -33.80 -2.05
N THR A 325 -7.36 -34.73 -2.32
CA THR A 325 -8.11 -35.48 -1.31
C THR A 325 -7.22 -36.57 -0.72
N THR A 326 -6.19 -36.17 0.02
CA THR A 326 -5.28 -37.04 0.82
C THR A 326 -4.51 -36.09 1.76
N GLU A 327 -4.53 -36.20 3.10
CA GLU A 327 -4.64 -37.36 4.01
C GLU A 327 -5.56 -37.09 5.21
#